data_AF-A0A5K0W2J1-F1
#
_entry.id   AF-A0A5K0W2J1-F1
#
_cell.length_a   1.000
_cell.length_b   1.000
_cell.length_c   1.000
_cell.angle_alpha   90.00
_cell.angle_beta   90.00
_cell.angle_gamma   90.00
#
_symmetry.space_group_name_H-M   'P 1'
#
loop_
_entity.id
_entity.type
_entity.pdbx_description
1 polymer ?
#
loop_
_entity_poly.entity_id
_entity_poly.type
_entity_poly.pdbx_seq_one_letter_code
_entity_poly.pdbx_strand_id
1 'polypeptide(L)' 'SYYRCTQDNCHVKKRVERLAEDPRMVITTYEGRHCHSPSHDEDNSPTSSQVNFLW' A
#
# COMPACT_ATOMS: atom_id res chain seq x y z
N SER A 1 11.45 -1.16 0.00
CA SER A 1 10.74 -2.20 -0.77
C SER A 1 9.78 -1.59 -1.78
N TYR A 2 9.57 -2.24 -2.92
CA TYR A 2 8.67 -1.77 -3.98
C TYR A 2 7.73 -2.90 -4.39
N TYR A 3 6.45 -2.61 -4.53
CA TYR A 3 5.42 -3.59 -4.86
C TYR A 3 4.50 -3.04 -5.95
N ARG A 4 4.01 -3.94 -6.81
CA ARG A 4 3.00 -3.65 -7.83
C ARG A 4 1.76 -4.47 -7.54
N CYS A 5 0.59 -3.91 -7.85
CA CYS A 5 -0.63 -4.70 -7.86
C CYS A 5 -0.51 -5.82 -8.90
N THR A 6 -1.00 -7.02 -8.56
CA THR A 6 -0.96 -8.20 -9.41
C THR A 6 -2.25 -8.42 -10.19
N GLN A 7 -3.27 -7.60 -9.95
CA GLN A 7 -4.55 -7.68 -10.66
C GLN A 7 -4.41 -7.19 -12.11
N ASP A 8 -5.14 -7.86 -13.00
CA ASP A 8 -5.11 -7.54 -14.42
C ASP A 8 -5.47 -6.08 -14.69
N ASN A 9 -4.72 -5.48 -15.62
CA ASN A 9 -4.89 -4.10 -16.05
C ASN A 9 -4.80 -3.05 -14.91
N CYS A 10 -4.20 -3.41 -13.77
CA CYS A 10 -3.99 -2.50 -12.65
C CYS A 10 -2.55 -1.97 -12.65
N HIS A 11 -2.42 -0.64 -12.59
CA HIS A 11 -1.11 0.03 -12.60
C HIS A 11 -0.70 0.61 -11.24
N VAL A 12 -1.43 0.24 -10.16
CA VAL A 12 -1.12 0.71 -8.81
C VAL A 12 0.21 0.15 -8.33
N LYS A 13 1.01 1.02 -7.72
CA LYS A 13 2.29 0.68 -7.11
C LYS A 13 2.33 1.18 -5.66
N LYS A 14 3.07 0.49 -4.81
CA LYS A 14 3.45 1.01 -3.49
C LYS A 14 4.95 0.92 -3.25
N ARG A 15 5.49 1.95 -2.63
CA ARG A 15 6.88 2.02 -2.18
C ARG A 15 6.90 2.09 -0.66
N VAL A 16 7.74 1.27 -0.04
CA VAL A 16 7.95 1.22 1.41
C VAL A 16 9.39 1.63 1.68
N GLU A 17 9.58 2.69 2.42
CA GLU A 17 10.88 3.23 2.82
C GLU A 17 10.94 3.31 4.34
N ARG A 18 12.13 3.15 4.92
CA ARG A 18 12.36 3.42 6.34
C ARG A 18 13.15 4.72 6.43
N LEU A 19 12.83 5.57 7.40
CA LEU A 19 13.65 6.76 7.63
C LEU A 19 15.06 6.37 8.02
N ALA A 20 16.03 7.16 7.57
CA ALA A 20 17.42 6.97 7.92
C ALA A 20 17.68 7.34 9.38
N GLU A 21 16.98 8.38 9.86
CA GLU A 21 17.11 8.92 11.21
C GLU A 21 16.39 8.05 12.25
N ASP A 22 15.25 7.46 11.89
CA ASP A 22 14.51 6.54 12.74
C ASP A 22 14.04 5.30 11.94
N PRO A 23 14.76 4.16 12.05
CA PRO A 23 14.40 2.93 11.34
C PRO A 23 13.07 2.31 11.78
N ARG A 24 12.46 2.78 12.88
CA ARG A 24 11.13 2.38 13.33
C ARG A 24 10.04 3.08 12.51
N MET A 25 10.33 4.26 11.97
CA MET A 25 9.42 5.01 11.13
C MET A 25 9.42 4.45 9.71
N VAL A 26 8.23 4.05 9.24
CA VAL A 26 8.02 3.47 7.92
C VAL A 26 7.14 4.40 7.09
N ILE A 27 7.65 4.80 5.94
CA ILE A 27 6.92 5.62 4.95
C ILE A 27 6.39 4.68 3.88
N THR A 28 5.08 4.75 3.61
CA THR A 28 4.46 4.02 2.50
C THR A 28 3.81 4.98 1.52
N THR A 29 4.28 4.97 0.28
CA THR A 29 3.78 5.83 -0.80
C THR A 29 3.02 4.97 -1.82
N TYR A 30 1.77 5.35 -2.10
CA TYR A 30 0.93 4.69 -3.10
C TYR A 30 0.81 5.58 -4.35
N GLU A 31 0.93 4.97 -5.53
CA GLU A 31 0.81 5.65 -6.83
C GLU A 31 -0.28 4.96 -7.66
N GLY A 32 -1.22 5.75 -8.20
CA GLY A 32 -2.33 5.28 -9.03
C GLY A 32 -3.61 4.97 -8.24
N ARG A 33 -4.62 4.44 -8.95
CA ARG A 33 -5.91 4.03 -8.39
C ARG A 33 -6.29 2.64 -8.88
N HIS A 34 -6.81 1.81 -7.98
CA HIS A 34 -7.32 0.49 -8.33
C HIS A 34 -8.59 0.61 -9.18
N CYS A 35 -8.66 -0.14 -10.27
CA CYS A 35 -9.80 -0.24 -11.20
C CYS A 35 -10.47 -1.62 -11.15
N HIS A 36 -10.30 -2.32 -10.04
CA HIS A 36 -10.86 -3.65 -9.78
C HIS A 36 -11.37 -3.67 -8.33
N SER A 37 -12.25 -4.62 -8.02
CA SER A 37 -12.57 -4.92 -6.63
C SER A 37 -11.33 -5.45 -5.91
N PRO A 38 -11.20 -5.23 -4.59
CA PRO A 38 -10.20 -5.93 -3.78
C PRO A 38 -10.31 -7.44 -4.04
N SER A 39 -9.18 -8.14 -4.18
CA SER A 39 -9.23 -9.59 -4.11
C SER A 39 -9.70 -9.96 -2.71
N HIS A 40 -10.75 -10.78 -2.66
CA HIS A 40 -11.20 -11.35 -1.39
C HIS A 40 -10.31 -12.55 -1.08
N ASP A 41 -9.06 -12.26 -0.73
CA ASP A 41 -8.23 -13.22 -0.03
C ASP A 41 -8.67 -13.10 1.43
N GLU A 42 -9.20 -14.17 2.03
CA GLU A 42 -9.59 -14.19 3.44
C GLU A 42 -8.35 -14.05 4.35
N ASP A 43 -7.78 -12.85 4.39
CA ASP A 43 -6.85 -12.39 5.41
C ASP A 43 -7.42 -11.11 6.01
N ASN A 44 -7.80 -11.24 7.28
CA ASN A 44 -8.42 -10.25 8.13
C ASN A 44 -7.54 -9.00 8.29
N SER A 45 -7.62 -8.07 7.34
CA SER A 45 -7.14 -6.70 7.51
C SER A 45 -8.16 -5.73 6.90
N PRO A 46 -8.77 -4.84 7.70
CA PRO A 46 -9.86 -4.02 7.23
C PRO A 46 -9.36 -3.07 6.14
N THR A 47 -10.09 -3.09 5.03
CA THR A 47 -9.95 -2.17 3.92
C THR A 47 -10.00 -0.74 4.46
N SER A 48 -8.90 0.01 4.37
CA SER A 48 -8.94 1.46 4.58
C SER A 48 -8.41 2.16 3.35
N SER A 49 -9.33 2.38 2.41
CA SER A 49 -9.25 3.59 1.60
C SER A 49 -9.32 4.75 2.59
N GLN A 50 -8.27 5.58 2.59
CA GLN A 50 -7.93 6.60 3.59
C GLN A 50 -7.28 5.99 4.83
N VAL A 51 -6.01 6.29 5.06
CA VAL A 51 -5.57 7.08 6.22
C VAL A 51 -4.07 7.37 6.14
N ASN A 52 -3.73 8.65 6.02
CA ASN A 52 -2.49 9.13 6.60
C ASN A 52 -2.68 9.03 8.11
N PHE A 53 -1.94 8.15 8.79
CA PHE A 53 -1.71 8.31 10.22
C PHE A 53 -0.22 8.22 10.51
N LEU A 54 0.34 9.42 10.70
CA LEU A 54 1.45 9.68 11.59
C LEU A 54 1.08 9.16 12.98
N TRP A 55 1.73 8.09 13.45
CA TRP A 55 2.05 7.81 14.86
C TRP A 55 3.29 6.90 14.89
#